data_AF-A0A845HX48-F1
#
_entry.id   AF-A0A845HX48-F1
#
_cell.length_a   1.000
_cell.length_b   1.000
_cell.length_c   1.000
_cell.angle_alpha   90.00
_cell.angle_beta   90.00
_cell.angle_gamma   90.00
#
_symmetry.space_group_name_H-M   'P 1'
#
loop_
_entity.id
_entity.type
_entity.pdbx_description
1 polymer ?
#
loop_
_entity_poly.entity_id
_entity_poly.type
_entity_poly.pdbx_seq_one_letter_code
_entity_poly.pdbx_strand_id
1 'polypeptide(L)'
;MVILDGEVAEMSMWELARGLVESGCMLALVWGKDCEAWREALEDAALEAADYDDVPAERAVIVTAHEDDELEEVFWYARHRATHPALALRETLIVHIADAPRREELEAAYHDA
;
A
#
# COMPACT_ATOMS: atom_id res chain seq x y z
N MET A 1 -3.13 -2.10 -1.65
CA MET A 1 -2.11 -3.09 -1.30
C MET A 1 -0.98 -3.00 -2.29
N VAL A 2 0.25 -2.99 -1.78
CA VAL A 2 1.48 -2.99 -2.58
C VAL A 2 2.21 -4.29 -2.28
N ILE A 3 2.45 -5.09 -3.31
CA ILE A 3 3.06 -6.42 -3.22
C ILE A 3 4.38 -6.38 -3.99
N LEU A 4 5.47 -6.60 -3.25
CA LEU A 4 6.84 -6.48 -3.73
C LEU A 4 7.44 -7.87 -3.97
N ASP A 5 7.39 -8.30 -5.23
CA ASP A 5 7.88 -9.59 -5.73
C ASP A 5 9.07 -9.41 -6.69
N GLY A 6 9.64 -8.21 -6.76
CA GLY A 6 10.75 -7.86 -7.63
C GLY A 6 11.50 -6.63 -7.12
N GLU A 7 12.70 -6.41 -7.65
CA GLU A 7 13.50 -5.24 -7.29
C GLU A 7 12.98 -4.00 -8.02
N VAL A 8 12.93 -2.87 -7.29
CA VAL A 8 12.49 -1.59 -7.84
C VAL A 8 13.58 -0.56 -7.61
N ALA A 9 13.95 0.15 -8.68
CA ALA A 9 14.88 1.26 -8.55
C ALA A 9 14.28 2.34 -7.65
N GLU A 10 15.10 2.92 -6.76
CA GLU A 10 14.66 3.90 -5.75
C GLU A 10 13.84 5.05 -6.36
N MET A 11 14.28 5.61 -7.48
CA MET A 11 13.54 6.68 -8.17
C MET A 11 12.15 6.24 -8.63
N SER A 12 12.00 5.00 -9.09
CA SER A 12 10.71 4.44 -9.52
C SER A 12 9.81 4.14 -8.33
N MET A 13 10.36 3.70 -7.19
CA MET A 13 9.62 3.56 -5.94
C MET A 13 9.03 4.91 -5.51
N TRP A 14 9.84 5.97 -5.52
CA TRP A 14 9.39 7.32 -5.18
C TRP A 14 8.29 7.83 -6.11
N GLU A 15 8.46 7.66 -7.43
CA GLU A 15 7.45 8.06 -8.42
C GLU A 15 6.12 7.32 -8.22
N LEU A 16 6.17 6.01 -7.95
CA LEU A 16 4.99 5.19 -7.69
C LEU A 16 4.31 5.57 -6.37
N ALA A 17 5.09 5.80 -5.31
CA ALA A 17 4.56 6.22 -4.01
C ALA A 17 3.79 7.54 -4.12
N ARG A 18 4.37 8.55 -4.78
CA ARG A 18 3.70 9.83 -5.06
C ARG A 18 2.44 9.63 -5.89
N GLY A 19 2.52 8.86 -6.98
CA GLY A 19 1.37 8.58 -7.83
C GLY A 19 0.21 7.92 -7.08
N LEU A 20 0.50 7.03 -6.13
CA LEU A 20 -0.52 6.38 -5.30
C LEU A 20 -1.19 7.36 -4.32
N VAL A 21 -0.40 8.19 -3.64
CA VAL A 21 -0.92 9.23 -2.74
C VAL A 21 -1.78 10.24 -3.52
N GLU A 22 -1.27 10.75 -4.65
CA GLU A 22 -1.99 11.70 -5.51
C GLU A 22 -3.28 11.12 -6.10
N SER A 23 -3.32 9.80 -6.34
CA SER A 23 -4.52 9.09 -6.80
C SER A 23 -5.58 8.91 -5.70
N GLY A 24 -5.31 9.35 -4.47
CA GLY A 24 -6.24 9.30 -3.34
C GLY A 24 -6.13 8.04 -2.49
N CYS A 25 -4.97 7.40 -2.43
CA CYS A 25 -4.72 6.32 -1.48
C CYS A 25 -4.89 6.84 -0.03
N MET A 26 -5.74 6.19 0.76
CA MET A 26 -5.97 6.53 2.18
C MET A 26 -5.42 5.48 3.13
N LEU A 27 -5.22 4.26 2.66
CA LEU A 27 -4.64 3.16 3.43
C LEU A 27 -3.85 2.25 2.50
N ALA A 28 -2.58 2.04 2.84
CA ALA A 28 -1.68 1.15 2.15
C ALA A 28 -1.16 0.07 3.09
N LEU A 29 -1.32 -1.18 2.68
CA LEU A 29 -0.59 -2.32 3.25
C LEU A 29 0.48 -2.69 2.23
N VAL A 30 1.72 -2.70 2.68
CA VAL A 30 2.90 -3.01 1.88
C VAL A 30 3.44 -4.34 2.35
N TRP A 31 3.56 -5.30 1.44
CA TRP A 31 4.04 -6.65 1.72
C TRP A 31 5.20 -7.01 0.80
N GLY A 32 6.10 -7.85 1.31
CA GLY A 32 7.23 -8.39 0.56
C GLY A 32 8.55 -7.74 0.94
N LYS A 33 9.60 -8.08 0.17
CA LYS A 33 10.94 -7.60 0.46
C LYS A 33 11.02 -6.08 0.32
N ASP A 34 11.75 -5.44 1.23
CA ASP A 34 11.95 -3.98 1.27
C ASP A 34 10.65 -3.18 1.50
N CYS A 35 9.59 -3.80 2.04
CA CYS A 35 8.31 -3.12 2.31
C CYS A 35 8.43 -1.96 3.29
N GLU A 36 9.45 -1.98 4.14
CA GLU A 36 9.77 -0.89 5.06
C GLU A 36 10.20 0.39 4.31
N ALA A 37 11.08 0.27 3.31
CA ALA A 37 11.48 1.40 2.47
C ALA A 37 10.29 1.97 1.67
N TRP A 38 9.39 1.09 1.24
CA TRP A 38 8.14 1.51 0.60
C TRP A 38 7.16 2.18 1.55
N ARG A 39 7.11 1.76 2.83
CA ARG A 39 6.34 2.46 3.86
C ARG A 39 6.85 3.88 4.01
N GLU A 40 8.15 4.04 4.24
CA GLU A 40 8.79 5.36 4.37
C GLU A 40 8.50 6.24 3.13
N ALA A 41 8.63 5.69 1.92
CA ALA A 41 8.36 6.44 0.69
C ALA A 41 6.88 6.90 0.57
N LEU A 42 5.92 6.07 0.97
CA LEU A 42 4.49 6.43 0.96
C LEU A 42 4.14 7.45 2.05
N GLU A 43 4.74 7.32 3.24
CA GLU A 43 4.56 8.27 4.34
C GLU A 43 5.15 9.65 3.97
N ASP A 44 6.36 9.67 3.41
CA ASP A 44 7.00 10.91 2.94
C ASP A 44 6.24 11.54 1.78
N ALA A 45 5.74 10.74 0.83
CA ALA A 45 4.90 11.25 -0.25
C ALA A 45 3.58 11.85 0.29
N ALA A 46 3.00 11.26 1.34
CA ALA A 46 1.81 11.79 1.99
C ALA A 46 2.08 13.12 2.71
N LEU A 47 3.23 13.24 3.39
CA LEU A 47 3.68 14.49 4.00
C LEU A 47 3.95 15.57 2.95
N GLU A 48 4.64 15.23 1.86
CA GLU A 48 4.90 16.14 0.74
C GLU A 48 3.60 16.65 0.12
N ALA A 49 2.62 15.77 -0.10
CA ALA A 49 1.30 16.14 -0.63
C ALA A 49 0.47 17.03 0.33
N ALA A 50 0.82 17.03 1.62
CA ALA A 50 0.26 17.91 2.63
C ALA A 50 1.06 19.21 2.83
N ASP A 51 2.13 19.44 2.05
CA ASP A 51 3.09 20.53 2.28
C ASP A 51 3.67 20.51 3.70
N TYR A 52 3.80 19.31 4.28
CA TYR A 52 4.26 19.06 5.65
C TYR A 52 3.41 19.74 6.75
N ASP A 53 2.21 20.23 6.40
CA ASP A 53 1.25 20.77 7.35
C ASP A 53 0.45 19.66 8.05
N ASP A 54 -0.20 20.01 9.16
CA ASP A 54 -1.13 19.12 9.84
C ASP A 54 -2.30 18.75 8.91
N VAL A 55 -2.48 17.44 8.70
CA VAL A 55 -3.58 16.90 7.90
C VAL A 55 -4.78 16.53 8.78
N PRO A 56 -6.01 16.92 8.40
CA PRO A 56 -7.19 16.41 9.09
C PRO A 56 -7.29 14.90 8.91
N ALA A 57 -7.90 14.21 9.88
CA ALA A 57 -7.93 12.76 9.92
C ALA A 57 -8.50 12.12 8.65
N GLU A 58 -9.44 12.77 7.96
CA GLU A 58 -10.07 12.33 6.71
C GLU A 58 -9.12 12.36 5.50
N ARG A 59 -7.95 12.97 5.62
CA ARG A 59 -6.91 13.03 4.58
C ARG A 59 -5.63 12.30 4.98
N ALA A 60 -5.60 11.69 6.16
CA ALA A 60 -4.45 10.93 6.61
C ALA A 60 -4.25 9.71 5.71
N VAL A 61 -3.01 9.49 5.27
CA VAL A 61 -2.63 8.24 4.63
C VAL A 61 -2.06 7.33 5.71
N ILE A 62 -2.66 6.14 5.88
CA ILE A 62 -2.17 5.14 6.84
C ILE A 62 -1.37 4.10 6.07
N VAL A 63 -0.14 3.85 6.50
CA VAL A 63 0.73 2.86 5.87
C VAL A 63 1.16 1.81 6.88
N THR A 64 1.16 0.56 6.45
CA THR A 64 1.60 -0.59 7.25
C THR A 64 2.54 -1.45 6.41
N ALA A 65 3.59 -1.98 7.02
CA ALA A 65 4.59 -2.82 6.38
C ALA A 65 4.53 -4.24 6.98
N HIS A 66 4.61 -5.24 6.11
CA HIS A 66 4.36 -6.65 6.41
C HIS A 66 5.48 -7.50 5.79
N GLU A 67 6.70 -7.41 6.33
CA GLU A 67 7.86 -8.13 5.79
C GLU A 67 7.82 -9.62 6.16
N ASP A 68 7.46 -9.91 7.42
CA ASP A 68 7.51 -11.25 8.01
C ASP A 68 6.15 -11.99 7.99
N ASP A 69 5.08 -11.34 7.52
CA ASP A 69 3.73 -11.91 7.51
C ASP A 69 3.49 -12.75 6.26
N GLU A 70 2.60 -13.74 6.34
CA GLU A 70 2.14 -14.47 5.17
C GLU A 70 1.18 -13.59 4.34
N LEU A 71 1.34 -13.60 3.00
CA LEU A 71 0.51 -12.75 2.12
C LEU A 71 -1.00 -13.01 2.29
N GLU A 72 -1.39 -14.27 2.54
CA GLU A 72 -2.79 -14.64 2.81
C GLU A 72 -3.32 -13.98 4.09
N GLU A 73 -2.52 -13.90 5.15
CA GLU A 73 -2.90 -13.21 6.39
C GLU A 73 -3.04 -11.70 6.17
N VAL A 74 -2.17 -11.10 5.35
CA VAL A 74 -2.28 -9.68 4.99
C VAL A 74 -3.52 -9.42 4.14
N PHE A 75 -3.87 -10.30 3.20
CA PHE A 75 -5.12 -10.21 2.45
C PHE A 75 -6.34 -10.33 3.36
N TRP A 76 -6.35 -11.31 4.26
CA TRP A 76 -7.41 -11.47 5.24
C TRP A 76 -7.58 -10.22 6.09
N TYR A 77 -6.46 -9.68 6.59
CA TYR A 77 -6.45 -8.45 7.37
C TYR A 77 -6.98 -7.26 6.57
N ALA A 78 -6.51 -7.07 5.32
CA ALA A 78 -6.96 -6.00 4.44
C ALA A 78 -8.48 -6.02 4.23
N ARG A 79 -9.08 -7.21 4.12
CA ARG A 79 -10.52 -7.38 3.88
C ARG A 79 -11.38 -7.26 5.13
N HIS A 80 -10.88 -7.73 6.27
CA HIS A 80 -11.69 -7.91 7.48
C HIS A 80 -11.37 -6.94 8.62
N ARG A 81 -10.18 -6.34 8.62
CA ARG A 81 -9.64 -5.62 9.77
C ARG A 81 -9.05 -4.27 9.44
N ALA A 82 -8.48 -4.08 8.25
CA ALA A 82 -7.96 -2.80 7.83
C ALA A 82 -9.07 -1.75 7.85
N THR A 83 -8.84 -0.68 8.62
CA THR A 83 -9.81 0.39 8.80
C THR A 83 -9.09 1.73 8.81
N HIS A 84 -9.73 2.73 8.26
CA HIS A 84 -9.31 4.11 8.38
C HIS A 84 -10.13 4.79 9.48
N PRO A 85 -9.53 5.54 10.42
CA PRO A 85 -10.21 6.05 11.61
C PRO A 85 -11.32 7.06 11.27
N ALA A 86 -11.22 7.72 10.12
CA ALA A 86 -12.16 8.75 9.69
C ALA A 86 -12.96 8.40 8.42
N LEU A 87 -12.66 7.28 7.74
CA LEU A 87 -13.24 6.95 6.43
C LEU A 87 -13.68 5.50 6.34
N ALA A 88 -14.79 5.26 5.64
CA ALA A 88 -15.18 3.93 5.19
C ALA A 88 -14.49 3.62 3.85
N LEU A 89 -13.54 2.69 3.85
CA LEU A 89 -12.86 2.20 2.66
C LEU A 89 -13.83 1.33 1.84
N ARG A 90 -13.90 1.56 0.53
CA ARG A 90 -14.87 0.88 -0.37
C ARG A 90 -14.22 0.02 -1.44
N GLU A 91 -13.04 0.41 -1.88
CA GLU A 91 -12.34 -0.19 -3.00
C GLU A 91 -10.93 -0.56 -2.55
N THR A 92 -10.41 -1.66 -3.08
CA THR A 92 -9.01 -2.06 -2.88
C THR A 92 -8.33 -2.16 -4.23
N LEU A 93 -7.22 -1.44 -4.37
CA LEU A 93 -6.29 -1.60 -5.48
C LEU A 93 -5.15 -2.51 -5.05
N ILE A 94 -4.85 -3.54 -5.86
CA ILE A 94 -3.65 -4.37 -5.71
C ILE A 94 -2.63 -3.88 -6.73
N VAL A 95 -1.47 -3.43 -6.24
CA VAL A 95 -0.30 -3.05 -7.03
C VAL A 95 0.73 -4.16 -6.85
N HIS A 96 0.97 -4.92 -7.91
CA HIS A 96 1.93 -6.01 -7.92
C HIS A 96 3.16 -5.59 -8.72
N ILE A 97 4.32 -5.58 -8.08
CA ILE A 97 5.59 -5.22 -8.71
C ILE A 97 6.47 -6.46 -8.75
N ALA A 98 6.69 -6.98 -9.95
CA ALA A 98 7.38 -8.24 -10.18
C ALA A 98 7.94 -8.32 -11.60
N ASP A 99 8.89 -9.23 -11.79
CA ASP A 99 9.44 -9.59 -13.11
C ASP A 99 8.41 -10.34 -13.99
N ALA A 100 7.48 -11.05 -13.36
CA ALA A 100 6.44 -11.83 -14.03
C ALA A 100 5.05 -11.51 -13.44
N PRO A 101 4.02 -11.35 -14.29
CA PRO A 101 2.68 -11.03 -13.82
C PRO A 101 2.06 -12.21 -13.06
N ARG A 102 1.47 -11.94 -11.88
CA ARG A 102 0.69 -12.92 -11.09
C ARG A 102 -0.74 -12.46 -10.82
N ARG A 103 -1.28 -11.64 -11.72
CA ARG A 103 -2.56 -10.94 -11.54
C ARG A 103 -3.71 -11.88 -11.14
N GLU A 104 -3.97 -12.92 -11.92
CA GLU A 104 -5.11 -13.83 -11.70
C GLU A 104 -5.01 -14.55 -10.35
N GLU A 105 -3.79 -14.96 -9.98
CA GLU A 105 -3.51 -15.62 -8.70
C GLU A 105 -3.76 -14.68 -7.52
N LEU A 106 -3.24 -13.45 -7.58
CA LEU A 106 -3.37 -12.46 -6.51
C LEU A 106 -4.81 -11.95 -6.35
N GLU A 107 -5.52 -11.73 -7.45
CA GLU A 107 -6.94 -11.35 -7.42
C GLU A 107 -7.79 -12.48 -6.81
N ALA A 108 -7.52 -13.75 -7.16
CA ALA A 108 -8.21 -14.89 -6.57
C ALA A 108 -7.90 -15.05 -5.08
N ALA A 109 -6.63 -14.98 -4.68
CA ALA A 109 -6.22 -15.09 -3.29
C ALA A 109 -6.82 -13.97 -2.41
N TYR A 110 -6.84 -12.72 -2.92
CA TYR A 110 -7.49 -11.62 -2.21
C TYR A 110 -9.01 -11.79 -2.10
N HIS A 111 -9.65 -12.32 -3.15
CA HIS A 111 -11.09 -12.56 -3.15
C HIS A 111 -11.50 -13.65 -2.14
N ASP A 112 -10.70 -14.70 -2.03
CA ASP A 112 -10.98 -15.87 -1.19
C ASP A 112 -10.58 -15.69 0.28
N ALA A 113 -9.84 -14.63 0.59
CA ALA A 113 -9.44 -14.26 1.94
C ALA A 113 -10.62 -13.89 2.86
#